data_AF-A0AA91IWF9-F1
#
_entry.id   AF-A0AA91IWF9-F1
#
_cell.length_a   1.000
_cell.length_b   1.000
_cell.length_c   1.000
_cell.angle_alpha   90.00
_cell.angle_beta   90.00
_cell.angle_gamma   90.00
#
_symmetry.space_group_name_H-M   'P 1'
#
loop_
_entity.id
_entity.type
_entity.pdbx_description
1 polymer ?
#
loop_
_entity_poly.entity_id
_entity_poly.type
_entity_poly.pdbx_seq_one_letter_code
_entity_poly.pdbx_strand_id
1 'polypeptide(L)'
;MTTAPNHDTLTDVGAAPQPPAWCEPGAEPDWSLIPAEHGGGLVGIWERKLDGGDVWISCEDKLVDGRVLRSAPRIFGTEEPRDGWTAEEARGLARQLVAAADILDATQRVSL
;
A
#
# COMPACT_ATOMS: atom_id res chain seq x y z
N MET A 1 1.24 -25.90 10.62
CA MET A 1 0.42 -24.80 10.06
C MET A 1 0.83 -23.54 10.78
N THR A 2 1.75 -22.78 10.19
CA THR A 2 2.28 -21.56 10.78
C THR A 2 1.33 -20.45 10.42
N THR A 3 0.49 -20.03 11.36
CA THR A 3 -0.29 -18.81 11.27
C THR A 3 0.72 -17.67 11.08
N ALA A 4 0.74 -17.05 9.90
CA ALA A 4 1.48 -15.81 9.69
C ALA A 4 1.08 -14.83 10.80
N PRO A 5 2.01 -14.05 11.37
CA PRO A 5 1.65 -13.05 12.37
C PRO A 5 0.60 -12.12 11.77
N ASN A 6 -0.47 -11.85 12.52
CA ASN A 6 -1.55 -10.94 12.14
C ASN A 6 -0.91 -9.58 11.81
N HIS A 7 -0.86 -9.26 10.52
CA HIS A 7 -0.06 -8.18 9.94
C HIS A 7 -0.87 -6.87 9.80
N ASP A 8 -2.09 -6.85 10.32
CA ASP A 8 -3.10 -5.80 10.17
C ASP A 8 -3.15 -4.90 11.40
N THR A 9 -2.05 -4.23 11.72
CA THR A 9 -2.15 -3.07 12.62
C THR A 9 -2.89 -1.98 11.85
N LEU A 10 -4.13 -1.70 12.28
CA LEU A 10 -4.92 -0.60 11.78
C LEU A 10 -4.72 0.63 12.67
N THR A 11 -4.44 1.77 12.05
CA THR A 11 -4.28 3.06 12.71
C THR A 11 -5.49 3.93 12.40
N ASP A 12 -6.11 4.51 13.44
CA ASP A 12 -7.17 5.49 13.24
C ASP A 12 -6.60 6.80 12.68
N VAL A 13 -7.03 7.17 11.47
CA VAL A 13 -6.58 8.39 10.77
C VAL A 13 -7.66 9.47 10.72
N GLY A 14 -8.74 9.32 11.48
CA GLY A 14 -9.77 10.33 11.66
C GLY A 14 -11.11 10.00 11.01
N ALA A 15 -11.90 11.03 10.74
CA ALA A 15 -13.30 10.92 10.32
C ALA A 15 -13.51 10.94 8.79
N ALA A 16 -12.49 11.29 8.02
CA ALA A 16 -12.56 11.37 6.57
C ALA A 16 -11.29 10.77 5.94
N PRO A 17 -11.41 10.06 4.81
CA PRO A 17 -10.26 9.54 4.09
C PRO A 17 -9.36 10.71 3.64
N GLN A 18 -8.09 10.66 4.02
CA GLN A 18 -7.08 11.63 3.58
C GLN A 18 -5.95 10.88 2.86
N PRO A 19 -5.40 11.42 1.76
CA PRO A 19 -4.30 10.77 1.07
C PRO A 19 -3.13 10.55 2.04
N PRO A 20 -2.56 9.33 2.10
CA PRO A 20 -1.30 9.10 2.77
C PRO A 20 -0.22 10.08 2.29
N ALA A 21 0.67 10.50 3.16
CA ALA A 21 1.70 11.49 2.82
C ALA A 21 2.70 11.01 1.73
N TRP A 22 2.78 9.70 1.49
CA TRP A 22 3.57 9.13 0.41
C TRP A 22 2.86 9.12 -0.95
N CYS A 23 1.55 9.39 -1.01
CA CYS A 23 0.83 9.55 -2.26
C CYS A 23 1.19 10.85 -2.97
N GLU A 24 1.01 10.87 -4.29
CA GLU A 24 1.14 12.11 -5.07
C GLU A 24 0.04 13.12 -4.72
N PRO A 25 0.28 14.43 -4.90
CA PRO A 25 -0.74 15.45 -4.71
C PRO A 25 -1.98 15.20 -5.57
N GLY A 26 -3.15 15.19 -4.94
CA GLY A 26 -4.43 14.95 -5.62
C GLY A 26 -4.75 13.48 -5.87
N ALA A 27 -3.98 12.54 -5.33
CA ALA A 27 -4.35 11.12 -5.37
C ALA A 27 -5.72 10.88 -4.72
N GLU A 28 -6.48 9.96 -5.32
CA GLU A 28 -7.77 9.48 -4.82
C GLU A 28 -7.65 7.96 -4.58
N PRO A 29 -8.36 7.40 -3.57
CA PRO A 29 -8.36 5.96 -3.35
C PRO A 29 -9.33 5.28 -4.32
N ASP A 30 -9.02 4.03 -4.67
CA ASP A 30 -9.98 3.16 -5.34
C ASP A 30 -10.94 2.55 -4.31
N TRP A 31 -12.24 2.75 -4.49
CA TRP A 31 -13.25 2.32 -3.54
C TRP A 31 -13.88 1.00 -3.95
N SER A 32 -13.75 0.00 -3.07
CA SER A 32 -14.35 -1.33 -3.25
C SER A 32 -15.28 -1.67 -2.09
N LEU A 33 -16.41 -2.30 -2.42
CA LEU A 33 -17.36 -2.81 -1.42
C LEU A 33 -17.03 -4.27 -1.13
N ILE A 34 -16.75 -4.59 0.14
CA ILE A 34 -16.61 -5.97 0.59
C ILE A 34 -18.01 -6.53 0.90
N PRO A 35 -18.39 -7.69 0.34
CA PRO A 35 -19.66 -8.34 0.65
C PRO A 35 -19.80 -8.65 2.14
N ALA A 36 -21.03 -8.62 2.66
CA ALA A 36 -21.31 -8.82 4.09
C ALA A 36 -20.82 -10.18 4.61
N GLU A 37 -20.88 -11.24 3.79
CA GLU A 37 -20.35 -12.57 4.17
C GLU A 37 -18.83 -12.61 4.40
N HIS A 38 -18.09 -11.59 3.96
CA HIS A 38 -16.63 -11.49 4.09
C HIS A 38 -16.19 -10.35 5.03
N GLY A 39 -17.09 -9.91 5.92
CA GLY A 39 -16.83 -8.86 6.91
C GLY A 39 -17.51 -7.54 6.60
N GLY A 40 -17.99 -7.35 5.36
CA GLY A 40 -18.75 -6.19 4.95
C GLY A 40 -17.95 -4.88 4.95
N GLY A 41 -18.53 -3.86 4.31
CA GLY A 41 -18.07 -2.48 4.43
C GLY A 41 -17.34 -1.95 3.19
N LEU A 42 -17.07 -0.65 3.24
CA LEU A 42 -16.37 0.06 2.17
C LEU A 42 -14.88 0.12 2.50
N VAL A 43 -14.05 -0.29 1.55
CA VAL A 43 -12.60 -0.25 1.64
C VAL A 43 -12.05 0.68 0.56
N GLY A 44 -11.19 1.60 0.96
CA GLY A 44 -10.46 2.49 0.05
C GLY A 44 -9.03 2.00 -0.09
N ILE A 45 -8.59 1.75 -1.32
CA ILE A 45 -7.24 1.30 -1.61
C ILE A 45 -6.45 2.50 -2.11
N TRP A 46 -5.40 2.86 -1.38
CA TRP A 46 -4.44 3.87 -1.80
C TRP A 46 -3.27 3.18 -2.50
N GLU A 47 -2.89 3.67 -3.67
CA GLU A 47 -1.75 3.13 -4.40
C GLU A 47 -0.86 4.23 -4.97
N ARG A 48 0.44 3.97 -5.00
CA ARG A 48 1.43 4.75 -5.76
C ARG A 48 2.33 3.79 -6.52
N LYS A 49 2.19 3.76 -7.85
CA LYS A 49 3.08 3.03 -8.74
C LYS A 49 4.37 3.81 -8.97
N LEU A 50 5.49 3.11 -8.93
CA LEU A 50 6.80 3.69 -9.23
C LEU A 50 7.05 3.67 -10.74
N ASP A 51 8.05 4.43 -11.19
CA ASP A 51 8.47 4.45 -12.59
C ASP A 51 8.82 3.04 -13.09
N GLY A 52 8.14 2.60 -14.15
CA GLY A 52 8.21 1.22 -14.66
C GLY A 52 6.98 0.38 -14.30
N GLY A 53 6.24 0.74 -13.25
CA GLY A 53 4.97 0.12 -12.88
C GLY A 53 5.09 -1.27 -12.25
N ASP A 54 6.31 -1.80 -12.10
CA ASP A 54 6.55 -3.13 -11.53
C ASP A 54 6.47 -3.14 -10.02
N VAL A 55 6.70 -2.00 -9.37
CA VAL A 55 6.64 -1.86 -7.90
C VAL A 55 5.65 -0.77 -7.55
N TRP A 56 4.89 -0.99 -6.49
CA TRP A 56 3.97 0.01 -5.95
C TRP A 56 3.88 -0.04 -4.43
N ILE A 57 3.53 1.09 -3.84
CA ILE A 57 3.17 1.20 -2.43
C ILE A 57 1.65 1.11 -2.34
N SER A 58 1.12 0.30 -1.42
CA SER A 58 -0.32 0.23 -1.18
C SER A 58 -0.66 0.16 0.31
N CYS A 59 -1.81 0.75 0.66
CA CYS A 59 -2.50 0.52 1.93
C CYS A 59 -4.01 0.60 1.75
N GLU A 60 -4.73 -0.02 2.68
CA GLU A 60 -6.18 0.01 2.77
C GLU A 60 -6.67 0.94 3.89
N ASP A 61 -7.73 1.68 3.59
CA ASP A 61 -8.62 2.35 4.54
C ASP A 61 -9.90 1.54 4.73
N LYS A 62 -10.23 1.21 5.97
CA LYS A 62 -11.50 0.58 6.35
C LYS A 62 -12.37 1.60 7.08
N LEU A 63 -13.61 1.79 6.62
CA LEU A 63 -14.58 2.66 7.29
C LEU A 63 -15.35 1.87 8.35
N VAL A 64 -15.13 2.19 9.61
CA VAL A 64 -15.75 1.53 10.77
C VAL A 64 -16.33 2.61 11.68
N ASP A 65 -17.63 2.57 11.94
CA ASP A 65 -18.33 3.50 12.84
C ASP A 65 -18.05 5.00 12.56
N GLY A 66 -17.92 5.37 11.28
CA GLY A 66 -17.61 6.74 10.86
C GLY A 66 -16.15 7.17 11.07
N ARG A 67 -15.27 6.23 11.42
CA ARG A 67 -13.81 6.40 11.49
C ARG A 67 -13.14 5.68 10.34
N VAL A 68 -12.02 6.21 9.90
CA VAL A 68 -11.15 5.60 8.90
C VAL A 68 -9.99 4.94 9.62
N LEU A 69 -9.91 3.62 9.47
CA LEU A 69 -8.85 2.79 10.00
C LEU A 69 -7.92 2.36 8.87
N ARG A 70 -6.66 2.82 8.92
CA ARG A 70 -5.66 2.63 7.87
C ARG A 70 -4.69 1.51 8.23
N SER A 71 -4.50 0.57 7.31
CA SER A 71 -3.43 -0.43 7.40
C SER A 71 -2.05 0.20 7.17
N ALA A 72 -1.01 -0.42 7.74
CA ALA A 72 0.36 0.00 7.45
C ALA A 72 0.67 -0.14 5.95
N PRO A 73 1.33 0.85 5.31
CA PRO A 73 1.68 0.76 3.91
C PRO A 73 2.71 -0.34 3.67
N ARG A 74 2.57 -1.01 2.53
CA ARG A 74 3.46 -2.09 2.08
C ARG A 74 3.92 -1.86 0.66
N ILE A 75 5.09 -2.42 0.35
CA ILE A 75 5.65 -2.41 -1.00
C ILE A 75 5.30 -3.74 -1.65
N PHE A 76 4.69 -3.65 -2.82
CA PHE A 76 4.32 -4.77 -3.66
C PHE A 76 5.11 -4.72 -4.96
N GLY A 77 5.24 -5.88 -5.61
CA GLY A 77 5.96 -6.03 -6.86
C GLY A 77 5.20 -6.95 -7.82
N THR A 78 5.52 -6.85 -9.10
CA THR A 78 5.04 -7.79 -10.12
C THR A 78 5.54 -9.20 -9.80
N GLU A 79 4.74 -10.19 -10.20
CA GLU A 79 5.10 -11.60 -10.05
C GLU A 79 6.40 -11.91 -10.78
N GLU A 80 7.19 -12.85 -10.25
CA GLU A 80 8.43 -13.27 -10.89
C GLU A 80 8.14 -13.85 -12.30
N PRO A 81 8.87 -13.44 -13.33
CA PRO A 81 8.72 -14.02 -14.65
C PRO A 81 9.18 -15.47 -14.63
N ARG A 82 8.45 -16.34 -15.33
CA ARG A 82 8.72 -17.78 -15.41
C ARG A 82 10.15 -18.11 -15.83
N ASP A 83 10.71 -17.34 -16.76
CA ASP A 83 12.04 -17.55 -17.32
C ASP A 83 13.14 -16.77 -16.56
N GLY A 84 12.78 -16.14 -15.43
CA GLY A 84 13.65 -15.27 -14.65
C GLY A 84 13.86 -13.89 -15.29
N TRP A 85 14.54 -13.01 -14.56
CA TRP A 85 14.91 -11.68 -15.05
C TRP A 85 16.27 -11.70 -15.73
N THR A 86 16.41 -10.88 -16.76
CA THR A 86 17.73 -10.44 -17.22
C THR A 86 18.40 -9.56 -16.16
N ALA A 87 19.72 -9.40 -16.26
CA ALA A 87 20.47 -8.53 -15.33
C ALA A 87 20.03 -7.05 -15.41
N GLU A 88 19.47 -6.60 -16.53
CA GLU A 88 18.96 -5.23 -16.67
C GLU A 88 17.60 -5.07 -15.96
N GLU A 89 16.67 -5.99 -16.21
CA GLU A 89 15.36 -6.01 -15.54
C GLU A 89 15.50 -6.15 -14.03
N ALA A 90 16.37 -7.05 -13.56
CA ALA A 90 16.64 -7.23 -12.13
C ALA A 90 17.17 -5.94 -11.49
N ARG A 91 18.05 -5.19 -12.18
CA ARG A 91 18.52 -3.88 -11.70
C ARG A 91 17.40 -2.83 -11.73
N GLY A 92 16.52 -2.88 -12.72
CA GLY A 92 15.33 -2.04 -12.80
C GLY A 92 14.42 -2.24 -11.59
N LEU A 93 14.04 -3.49 -11.32
CA LEU A 93 13.22 -3.87 -10.17
C LEU A 93 13.87 -3.48 -8.85
N ALA A 94 15.17 -3.76 -8.67
CA ALA A 94 15.90 -3.39 -7.47
C ALA A 94 15.90 -1.88 -7.21
N ARG A 95 16.07 -1.05 -8.25
CA ARG A 95 15.98 0.41 -8.12
C ARG A 95 14.59 0.87 -7.68
N GLN A 96 13.54 0.28 -8.25
CA GLN A 96 12.16 0.62 -7.88
C GLN A 96 11.85 0.22 -6.43
N LEU A 97 12.28 -0.96 -5.98
CA LEU A 97 12.12 -1.43 -4.59
C LEU A 97 12.81 -0.49 -3.58
N VAL A 98 14.05 -0.08 -3.88
CA VAL A 98 14.78 0.87 -3.03
C VAL A 98 14.07 2.23 -2.99
N ALA A 99 13.64 2.75 -4.14
CA ALA A 99 12.90 4.02 -4.19
C ALA A 99 11.59 3.98 -3.39
N ALA A 100 10.85 2.88 -3.46
CA ALA A 100 9.63 2.70 -2.68
C ALA A 100 9.90 2.69 -1.16
N ALA A 101 10.98 2.04 -0.73
CA ALA A 101 11.40 2.04 0.68
C ALA A 101 11.80 3.45 1.13
N ASP A 102 12.59 4.16 0.33
CA ASP A 102 13.04 5.52 0.64
C ASP A 102 11.86 6.49 0.80
N ILE A 103 10.80 6.37 -0.02
CA ILE A 103 9.57 7.16 0.10
C ILE A 103 8.88 6.93 1.46
N LEU A 104 8.77 5.66 1.89
CA LEU A 104 8.15 5.33 3.17
C LEU A 104 9.00 5.82 4.36
N ASP A 105 10.31 5.64 4.30
CA ASP A 105 11.25 6.09 5.32
C ASP A 105 11.23 7.62 5.48
N ALA A 106 11.23 8.36 4.36
CA ALA A 106 11.15 9.81 4.37
C ALA A 106 9.87 10.29 5.07
N THR A 107 8.75 9.60 4.84
CA THR A 107 7.44 9.93 5.43
C THR A 107 7.43 9.69 6.95
N GLN A 108 8.07 8.62 7.42
CA GLN A 108 8.17 8.31 8.85
C GLN A 108 9.02 9.34 9.61
N ARG A 109 10.08 9.85 8.99
CA ARG A 109 10.97 10.85 9.61
C ARG A 109 10.33 12.23 9.78
N VAL A 110 9.33 12.58 8.97
CA VAL A 110 8.59 13.85 9.07
C VAL A 110 7.52 13.80 10.18
N SER A 111 7.19 12.60 10.66
CA SER A 111 6.14 12.39 11.67
C SER A 111 6.66 12.32 13.12
N LEU A 112 7.97 12.57 13.33
CA LEU A 112 8.66 12.64 14.63
C LEU A 112 9.01 14.09 14.97
#